data_AF-A0AAF3EWU2-F1
#
_entry.id   AF-A0AAF3EWU2-F1
#
_cell.length_a   1.000
_cell.length_b   1.000
_cell.length_c   1.000
_cell.angle_alpha   90.00
_cell.angle_beta   90.00
_cell.angle_gamma   90.00
#
_symmetry.space_group_name_H-M   'P 1'
#
loop_
_entity.id
_entity.type
_entity.pdbx_description
1 polymer ?
#
loop_
_entity_poly.entity_id
_entity_poly.type
_entity_poly.pdbx_seq_one_letter_code
_entity_poly.pdbx_strand_id
1 'polypeptide(L)'
;MRHLLCLLGLLAVTSALQQFSVKDGGKTCFLLEADVEGEIKWKDGNETKSFSWKLDKVTQQSGECNGKREGLKSNRLEAQFLPKDTSSGQYGQLWIFTLELVQQTGDNKTYELVDWSLSFTPRVGINITDTYRKTKDAVTDLSAFGSNAYKCSNVGLALDAADGSGVGSVLTLKSVRAVAFASIDGDKFPEKQVYEVCSLDSKTSDIVPIIVGACLAGLVVVVLVAYLVGRARAKRQGYASRLS
;
A
#
# COMPACT_ATOMS: atom_id res chain seq x y z
N MET A 1 32.53 36.89 -7.56
CA MET A 1 31.15 36.68 -8.05
C MET A 1 30.65 35.37 -7.48
N ARG A 2 29.62 35.46 -6.63
CA ARG A 2 29.01 34.36 -5.86
C ARG A 2 28.28 33.42 -6.82
N HIS A 3 28.68 32.14 -6.88
CA HIS A 3 27.88 31.14 -7.56
C HIS A 3 26.74 30.67 -6.66
N LEU A 4 25.55 30.79 -7.24
CA LEU A 4 24.23 30.67 -6.67
C LEU A 4 23.95 29.21 -6.27
N LEU A 5 23.61 29.01 -5.01
CA LEU A 5 23.11 27.75 -4.45
C LEU A 5 21.70 27.51 -5.03
N CYS A 6 21.56 26.62 -6.01
CA CYS A 6 20.25 26.12 -6.45
C CYS A 6 19.70 25.16 -5.38
N LEU A 7 19.06 25.72 -4.35
CA LEU A 7 18.08 24.98 -3.55
C LEU A 7 16.86 24.69 -4.44
N LEU A 8 16.87 23.53 -5.10
CA LEU A 8 15.62 22.87 -5.49
C LEU A 8 14.94 22.42 -4.21
N GLY A 9 14.11 23.30 -3.64
CA GLY A 9 13.09 22.90 -2.70
C GLY A 9 12.11 22.00 -3.45
N LEU A 10 12.24 20.68 -3.29
CA LEU A 10 11.10 19.80 -3.49
C LEU A 10 10.03 20.29 -2.51
N LEU A 11 9.05 21.04 -3.02
CA LEU A 11 7.73 21.08 -2.42
C LEU A 11 7.19 19.66 -2.54
N ALA A 12 7.49 18.83 -1.54
CA ALA A 12 6.76 17.61 -1.32
C ALA A 12 5.31 18.07 -1.12
N VAL A 13 4.48 17.81 -2.13
CA VAL A 13 3.03 17.91 -1.98
C VAL A 13 2.69 16.83 -0.96
N THR A 14 2.70 17.18 0.32
CA THR A 14 2.22 16.31 1.39
C THR A 14 0.72 16.22 1.20
N SER A 15 0.24 15.25 0.43
CA SER A 15 -1.14 14.83 0.55
C SER A 15 -1.35 14.40 1.99
N ALA A 16 -2.27 15.05 2.69
CA ALA A 16 -2.65 14.62 4.03
C ALA A 16 -3.25 13.22 3.91
N LEU A 17 -2.63 12.25 4.59
CA LEU A 17 -3.17 10.91 4.74
C LEU A 17 -4.59 10.99 5.33
N GLN A 18 -5.53 10.33 4.67
CA GLN A 18 -6.92 10.33 5.11
C GLN A 18 -7.09 9.24 6.15
N GLN A 19 -7.86 9.56 7.18
CA GLN A 19 -8.14 8.64 8.27
C GLN A 19 -9.62 8.27 8.27
N PHE A 20 -9.88 6.97 8.40
CA PHE A 20 -11.19 6.35 8.42
C PHE A 20 -11.37 5.55 9.70
N SER A 21 -12.45 5.80 10.44
CA SER A 21 -12.71 5.12 11.71
C SER A 21 -14.16 4.66 11.79
N VAL A 22 -14.36 3.40 12.18
CA VAL A 22 -15.67 2.83 12.53
C VAL A 22 -15.71 2.56 14.02
N LYS A 23 -16.74 3.07 14.69
CA LYS A 23 -16.92 2.98 16.14
C LYS A 23 -18.12 2.12 16.50
N ASP A 24 -17.99 1.37 17.59
CA ASP A 24 -19.07 0.67 18.28
C ASP A 24 -18.95 0.89 19.78
N GLY A 25 -20.04 1.32 20.42
CA GLY A 25 -20.06 1.62 21.86
C GLY A 25 -19.01 2.65 22.31
N GLY A 26 -18.60 3.58 21.43
CA GLY A 26 -17.57 4.60 21.73
C GLY A 26 -16.12 4.14 21.52
N LYS A 27 -15.90 2.87 21.17
CA LYS A 27 -14.58 2.32 20.84
C LYS A 27 -14.44 2.10 19.35
N THR A 28 -13.25 2.34 18.83
CA THR A 28 -12.95 2.13 17.41
C THR A 28 -12.61 0.67 17.16
N CYS A 29 -13.37 0.06 16.26
CA CYS A 29 -13.23 -1.35 15.88
C CYS A 29 -12.45 -1.53 14.57
N PHE A 30 -12.50 -0.53 13.69
CA PHE A 30 -11.80 -0.50 12.43
C PHE A 30 -11.23 0.90 12.24
N LEU A 31 -9.90 0.99 12.17
CA LEU A 31 -9.17 2.21 11.87
C LEU A 31 -8.31 1.96 10.63
N LEU A 32 -8.45 2.82 9.62
CA LEU A 32 -7.66 2.82 8.39
C LEU A 32 -7.08 4.21 8.18
N GLU A 33 -5.82 4.28 7.83
CA GLU A 33 -5.17 5.49 7.37
C GLU A 33 -4.50 5.20 6.02
N ALA A 34 -4.88 5.92 4.98
CA ALA A 34 -4.33 5.77 3.64
C ALA A 34 -4.55 7.04 2.80
N ASP A 35 -3.69 7.24 1.80
CA ASP A 35 -3.98 8.13 0.68
C ASP A 35 -4.63 7.30 -0.44
N VAL A 36 -5.84 7.70 -0.86
CA VAL A 36 -6.71 6.89 -1.72
C VAL A 36 -6.78 7.52 -3.10
N GLU A 37 -6.44 6.74 -4.12
CA GLU A 37 -6.54 7.13 -5.53
C GLU A 37 -6.98 5.94 -6.37
N GLY A 38 -7.41 6.15 -7.61
CA GLY A 38 -7.79 5.05 -8.47
C GLY A 38 -7.84 5.42 -9.93
N GLU A 39 -7.89 4.38 -10.76
CA GLU A 39 -8.08 4.48 -12.20
C GLU A 39 -9.30 3.63 -12.57
N ILE A 40 -10.34 4.27 -13.09
CA ILE A 40 -11.54 3.61 -13.61
C ILE A 40 -11.38 3.42 -15.11
N LYS A 41 -11.61 2.21 -15.60
CA LYS A 41 -11.54 1.83 -17.01
C LYS A 41 -12.88 1.30 -17.48
N TRP A 42 -13.33 1.76 -18.65
CA TRP A 42 -14.56 1.31 -19.29
C TRP A 42 -14.38 1.19 -20.79
N LYS A 43 -15.20 0.33 -21.43
CA LYS A 43 -15.24 0.22 -22.88
C LYS A 43 -16.20 1.24 -23.47
N ASP A 44 -15.73 1.95 -24.49
CA ASP A 44 -16.53 2.84 -25.33
C ASP A 44 -16.33 2.43 -26.80
N GLY A 45 -17.25 1.60 -27.30
CA GLY A 45 -17.07 0.90 -28.57
C GLY A 45 -15.91 -0.10 -28.52
N ASN A 46 -14.95 0.04 -29.44
CA ASN A 46 -13.73 -0.78 -29.48
C ASN A 46 -12.58 -0.20 -28.63
N GLU A 47 -12.74 1.01 -28.11
CA GLU A 47 -11.70 1.67 -27.32
C GLU A 47 -11.95 1.47 -25.83
N THR A 48 -10.87 1.32 -25.07
CA THR A 48 -10.94 1.37 -23.60
C THR A 48 -10.55 2.77 -23.16
N LYS A 49 -11.48 3.47 -22.50
CA LYS A 49 -11.24 4.78 -21.91
C LYS A 49 -10.91 4.60 -20.43
N SER A 50 -10.13 5.52 -19.89
CA SER A 50 -9.82 5.55 -18.47
C SER A 50 -9.91 6.95 -17.86
N PHE A 51 -10.19 6.98 -16.56
CA PHE A 51 -10.27 8.19 -15.75
C PHE A 51 -9.59 7.94 -14.41
N SER A 52 -8.56 8.75 -14.13
CA SER A 52 -7.88 8.74 -12.84
C SER A 52 -8.49 9.77 -11.90
N TRP A 53 -8.57 9.40 -10.63
CA TRP A 53 -9.10 10.24 -9.57
C TRP A 53 -8.27 10.04 -8.31
N LYS A 54 -8.33 11.06 -7.45
CA LYS A 54 -7.74 11.03 -6.11
C LYS A 54 -8.81 11.43 -5.11
N LEU A 55 -8.80 10.86 -3.91
CA LEU A 55 -9.71 11.30 -2.85
C LEU A 55 -9.29 12.69 -2.38
N ASP A 56 -10.22 13.66 -2.38
CA ASP A 56 -9.97 15.03 -1.90
C ASP A 56 -10.39 15.19 -0.44
N LYS A 57 -11.70 14.97 -0.19
CA LYS A 57 -12.29 15.14 1.14
C LYS A 57 -13.30 14.05 1.44
N VAL A 58 -13.12 13.40 2.59
CA VAL A 58 -14.14 12.52 3.17
C VAL A 58 -15.26 13.38 3.76
N THR A 59 -16.50 13.09 3.37
CA THR A 59 -17.69 13.82 3.82
C THR A 59 -18.45 13.07 4.91
N GLN A 60 -18.50 11.74 4.82
CA GLN A 60 -19.14 10.88 5.79
C GLN A 60 -18.40 9.56 5.91
N GLN A 61 -18.38 8.98 7.11
CA GLN A 61 -17.85 7.66 7.38
C GLN A 61 -18.89 6.88 8.18
N SER A 62 -19.07 5.60 7.84
CA SER A 62 -19.97 4.65 8.47
C SER A 62 -19.35 3.26 8.44
N GLY A 63 -20.00 2.28 9.06
CA GLY A 63 -19.52 0.91 9.04
C GLY A 63 -20.22 0.00 10.03
N GLU A 64 -19.74 -1.23 10.11
CA GLU A 64 -20.24 -2.27 10.99
C GLU A 64 -19.07 -2.98 11.67
N CYS A 65 -19.11 -3.10 12.99
CA CYS A 65 -18.03 -3.71 13.81
C CYS A 65 -18.27 -5.18 14.17
N ASN A 66 -19.50 -5.67 13.99
CA ASN A 66 -19.91 -6.99 14.43
C ASN A 66 -20.77 -7.67 13.35
N GLY A 67 -20.45 -7.40 12.09
CA GLY A 67 -21.11 -8.02 10.95
C GLY A 67 -20.82 -9.51 10.90
N LYS A 68 -21.55 -10.20 10.03
CA LYS A 68 -21.27 -11.60 9.71
C LYS A 68 -21.23 -11.81 8.22
N ARG A 69 -20.18 -12.46 7.74
CA ARG A 69 -20.02 -12.90 6.36
C ARG A 69 -19.69 -14.38 6.36
N GLU A 70 -20.57 -15.17 5.74
CA GLU A 70 -20.41 -16.63 5.64
C GLU A 70 -20.19 -17.31 7.02
N GLY A 71 -20.80 -16.76 8.07
CA GLY A 71 -20.68 -17.25 9.45
C GLY A 71 -19.44 -16.75 10.22
N LEU A 72 -18.49 -16.09 9.55
CA LEU A 72 -17.34 -15.42 10.17
C LEU A 72 -17.71 -14.01 10.62
N LYS A 73 -17.03 -13.49 11.64
CA LYS A 73 -17.18 -12.10 12.06
C LYS A 73 -16.62 -11.18 10.97
N SER A 74 -17.33 -10.11 10.65
CA SER A 74 -16.88 -9.10 9.69
C SER A 74 -16.87 -7.67 10.24
N ASN A 75 -15.88 -6.91 9.84
CA ASN A 75 -15.79 -5.47 10.03
C ASN A 75 -15.91 -4.80 8.66
N ARG A 76 -16.90 -3.93 8.51
CA ARG A 76 -17.14 -3.17 7.28
C ARG A 76 -16.88 -1.70 7.53
N LEU A 77 -16.10 -1.07 6.64
CA LEU A 77 -15.95 0.38 6.54
C LEU A 77 -16.65 0.86 5.27
N GLU A 78 -17.39 1.94 5.39
CA GLU A 78 -17.99 2.66 4.29
C GLU A 78 -17.65 4.15 4.41
N ALA A 79 -17.09 4.73 3.36
CA ALA A 79 -16.71 6.12 3.36
C ALA A 79 -17.26 6.83 2.12
N GLN A 80 -17.92 7.95 2.37
CA GLN A 80 -18.40 8.87 1.35
C GLN A 80 -17.40 10.01 1.20
N PHE A 81 -17.05 10.33 -0.04
CA PHE A 81 -16.01 11.32 -0.32
C PHE A 81 -16.25 12.05 -1.63
N LEU A 82 -15.55 13.17 -1.78
CA LEU A 82 -15.47 13.91 -3.04
C LEU A 82 -14.13 13.59 -3.72
N PRO A 83 -14.13 13.18 -5.01
CA PRO A 83 -12.90 13.03 -5.76
C PRO A 83 -12.32 14.39 -6.15
N LYS A 84 -10.99 14.48 -6.20
CA LYS A 84 -10.22 15.64 -6.65
C LYS A 84 -10.25 15.72 -8.17
N ASP A 85 -10.57 16.91 -8.67
CA ASP A 85 -10.85 17.16 -10.09
C ASP A 85 -9.59 17.06 -10.98
N THR A 86 -9.57 16.02 -11.82
CA THR A 86 -8.76 15.82 -13.04
C THR A 86 -8.93 16.87 -14.13
N SER A 87 -10.18 17.30 -14.38
CA SER A 87 -10.54 18.26 -15.44
C SER A 87 -12.05 18.52 -15.42
N SER A 88 -12.43 19.79 -15.32
CA SER A 88 -13.71 20.39 -15.74
C SER A 88 -14.96 20.16 -14.86
N GLY A 89 -15.01 20.83 -13.70
CA GLY A 89 -16.05 21.86 -13.47
C GLY A 89 -17.49 21.40 -13.26
N GLN A 90 -17.76 20.11 -13.09
CA GLN A 90 -19.12 19.61 -12.82
C GLN A 90 -19.11 18.42 -11.86
N TYR A 91 -18.48 18.61 -10.70
CA TYR A 91 -18.23 17.56 -9.70
C TYR A 91 -18.76 17.97 -8.33
N GLY A 92 -19.98 17.50 -8.02
CA GLY A 92 -20.60 17.69 -6.70
C GLY A 92 -21.19 16.40 -6.12
N GLN A 93 -20.96 15.24 -6.75
CA GLN A 93 -21.57 13.98 -6.31
C GLN A 93 -20.60 13.17 -5.46
N LEU A 94 -21.13 12.66 -4.34
CA LEU A 94 -20.40 11.84 -3.39
C LEU A 94 -20.13 10.46 -3.98
N TRP A 95 -18.90 10.00 -3.82
CA TRP A 95 -18.46 8.65 -4.15
C TRP A 95 -18.44 7.84 -2.86
N ILE A 96 -18.74 6.56 -2.95
CA ILE A 96 -18.79 5.66 -1.81
C ILE A 96 -17.83 4.53 -2.07
N PHE A 97 -16.85 4.33 -1.20
CA PHE A 97 -16.06 3.09 -1.21
C PHE A 97 -16.37 2.27 0.03
N THR A 98 -16.37 0.95 -0.13
CA THR A 98 -16.55 0.01 0.97
C THR A 98 -15.37 -0.94 1.05
N LEU A 99 -14.95 -1.27 2.26
CA LEU A 99 -13.98 -2.32 2.55
C LEU A 99 -14.59 -3.25 3.59
N GLU A 100 -14.51 -4.56 3.38
CA GLU A 100 -14.97 -5.56 4.34
C GLU A 100 -13.86 -6.56 4.64
N LEU A 101 -13.53 -6.65 5.93
CA LEU A 101 -12.58 -7.61 6.46
C LEU A 101 -13.32 -8.67 7.25
N VAL A 102 -12.85 -9.91 7.19
CA VAL A 102 -13.36 -11.02 8.02
C VAL A 102 -12.28 -11.50 8.97
N GLN A 103 -12.69 -11.96 10.14
CA GLN A 103 -11.81 -12.63 11.10
C GLN A 103 -11.97 -14.14 10.97
N GLN A 104 -10.85 -14.82 10.71
CA GLN A 104 -10.79 -16.26 10.59
C GLN A 104 -10.98 -16.97 11.94
N THR A 105 -11.50 -18.20 11.88
CA THR A 105 -11.72 -19.03 13.06
C THR A 105 -10.48 -19.89 13.33
N GLY A 106 -9.88 -19.74 14.51
CA GLY A 106 -8.72 -20.51 14.96
C GLY A 106 -8.07 -19.90 16.20
N ASP A 107 -7.02 -20.55 16.72
CA ASP A 107 -6.20 -20.03 17.82
C ASP A 107 -5.54 -18.69 17.44
N ASN A 108 -5.19 -18.62 16.17
CA ASN A 108 -4.48 -17.53 15.53
C ASN A 108 -5.48 -16.69 14.72
N LYS A 109 -6.34 -15.94 15.42
CA LYS A 109 -7.43 -15.13 14.83
C LYS A 109 -6.88 -14.06 13.87
N THR A 110 -6.59 -14.43 12.64
CA THR A 110 -6.16 -13.50 11.59
C THR A 110 -7.39 -12.80 11.01
N TYR A 111 -7.22 -11.54 10.64
CA TYR A 111 -8.22 -10.86 9.83
C TYR A 111 -7.65 -10.57 8.44
N GLU A 112 -8.52 -10.56 7.44
CA GLU A 112 -8.16 -10.37 6.03
C GLU A 112 -9.21 -9.55 5.29
N LEU A 113 -8.75 -8.72 4.34
CA LEU A 113 -9.64 -7.99 3.43
C LEU A 113 -10.19 -8.94 2.38
N VAL A 114 -11.49 -9.19 2.42
CA VAL A 114 -12.15 -10.14 1.52
C VAL A 114 -12.95 -9.49 0.42
N ASP A 115 -13.39 -8.25 0.64
CA ASP A 115 -14.25 -7.57 -0.31
C ASP A 115 -14.08 -6.06 -0.27
N TRP A 116 -14.31 -5.46 -1.43
CA TRP A 116 -14.25 -4.03 -1.61
C TRP A 116 -15.10 -3.62 -2.81
N SER A 117 -15.63 -2.41 -2.73
CA SER A 117 -16.40 -1.84 -3.83
C SER A 117 -16.26 -0.33 -3.90
N LEU A 118 -16.56 0.22 -5.07
CA LEU A 118 -16.59 1.65 -5.32
C LEU A 118 -17.86 1.97 -6.11
N SER A 119 -18.72 2.81 -5.54
CA SER A 119 -19.95 3.28 -6.16
C SER A 119 -19.86 4.78 -6.41
N PHE A 120 -20.23 5.20 -7.61
CA PHE A 120 -20.38 6.60 -7.98
C PHE A 120 -21.54 6.74 -8.96
N THR A 121 -22.06 7.95 -9.07
CA THR A 121 -23.15 8.27 -10.00
C THR A 121 -22.60 8.61 -11.39
N PRO A 122 -23.30 8.20 -12.47
CA PRO A 122 -22.90 8.43 -13.85
C PRO A 122 -22.82 9.92 -14.16
N ARG A 123 -21.96 10.29 -15.12
CA ARG A 123 -21.83 11.67 -15.62
C ARG A 123 -22.41 11.79 -17.02
N VAL A 124 -22.79 13.01 -17.42
CA VAL A 124 -23.11 13.29 -18.83
C VAL A 124 -21.87 13.01 -19.68
N GLY A 125 -21.98 12.11 -20.67
CA GLY A 125 -20.84 11.61 -21.46
C GLY A 125 -20.16 10.36 -20.91
N ILE A 126 -20.55 9.88 -19.72
CA ILE A 126 -20.14 8.60 -19.15
C ILE A 126 -21.39 7.85 -18.70
N ASN A 127 -21.93 7.00 -19.58
CA ASN A 127 -23.15 6.23 -19.33
C ASN A 127 -22.89 4.97 -18.47
N ILE A 128 -22.12 5.11 -17.38
CA ILE A 128 -21.82 4.03 -16.44
C ILE A 128 -22.39 4.40 -15.07
N THR A 129 -23.44 3.70 -14.65
CA THR A 129 -24.00 3.82 -13.30
C THR A 129 -23.65 2.55 -12.56
N ASP A 130 -22.38 2.35 -12.28
CA ASP A 130 -21.98 1.01 -11.85
C ASP A 130 -21.15 1.05 -10.61
N THR A 131 -21.65 0.31 -9.63
CA THR A 131 -20.85 -0.14 -8.51
C THR A 131 -19.76 -1.02 -9.10
N TYR A 132 -18.51 -0.58 -8.97
CA TYR A 132 -17.36 -1.40 -9.26
C TYR A 132 -17.13 -2.31 -8.06
N ARG A 133 -16.98 -3.61 -8.31
CA ARG A 133 -16.80 -4.63 -7.26
C ARG A 133 -15.47 -5.32 -7.44
N LYS A 134 -14.98 -5.90 -6.35
CA LYS A 134 -13.84 -6.81 -6.36
C LYS A 134 -13.94 -7.80 -7.53
N THR A 135 -12.88 -7.90 -8.33
CA THR A 135 -12.73 -8.92 -9.37
C THR A 135 -12.66 -10.32 -8.74
N LYS A 136 -13.23 -11.34 -9.39
CA LYS A 136 -13.27 -12.72 -8.87
C LYS A 136 -11.89 -13.27 -8.51
N ASP A 137 -10.88 -12.97 -9.32
CA ASP A 137 -9.51 -13.43 -9.14
C ASP A 137 -8.63 -12.44 -8.36
N ALA A 138 -9.22 -11.39 -7.79
CA ALA A 138 -8.46 -10.40 -7.04
C ALA A 138 -8.01 -10.97 -5.69
N VAL A 139 -6.69 -11.02 -5.52
CA VAL A 139 -6.02 -11.35 -4.26
C VAL A 139 -5.44 -10.08 -3.67
N THR A 140 -5.49 -9.94 -2.35
CA THR A 140 -4.88 -8.84 -1.61
C THR A 140 -4.12 -9.39 -0.41
N ASP A 141 -2.97 -8.80 -0.14
CA ASP A 141 -2.10 -9.17 0.99
C ASP A 141 -2.48 -8.40 2.27
N LEU A 142 -3.65 -7.74 2.30
CA LEU A 142 -4.12 -7.04 3.50
C LEU A 142 -4.65 -8.05 4.51
N SER A 143 -3.77 -8.53 5.38
CA SER A 143 -4.09 -9.38 6.52
C SER A 143 -3.18 -9.09 7.70
N ALA A 144 -3.67 -9.32 8.93
CA ALA A 144 -2.83 -9.30 10.12
C ALA A 144 -3.37 -10.22 11.22
N PHE A 145 -2.51 -10.54 12.19
CA PHE A 145 -2.84 -11.42 13.30
C PHE A 145 -3.50 -10.70 14.47
N GLY A 146 -4.60 -11.24 14.98
CA GLY A 146 -5.21 -10.85 16.25
C GLY A 146 -5.55 -9.35 16.27
N SER A 147 -4.84 -8.60 17.12
CA SER A 147 -4.97 -7.15 17.26
C SER A 147 -3.81 -6.36 16.63
N ASN A 148 -2.95 -7.02 15.85
CA ASN A 148 -1.87 -6.35 15.14
C ASN A 148 -2.44 -5.45 14.03
N ALA A 149 -1.70 -4.40 13.70
CA ALA A 149 -2.06 -3.50 12.62
C ALA A 149 -1.30 -3.92 11.36
N TYR A 150 -1.95 -3.84 10.22
CA TYR A 150 -1.31 -3.98 8.93
C TYR A 150 -0.65 -2.68 8.50
N LYS A 151 0.54 -2.76 7.89
CA LYS A 151 1.26 -1.63 7.29
C LYS A 151 1.78 -1.97 5.91
N CYS A 152 1.54 -1.09 4.93
CA CYS A 152 2.04 -1.27 3.57
C CYS A 152 2.21 0.07 2.84
N SER A 153 3.24 0.20 2.01
CA SER A 153 3.45 1.42 1.21
C SER A 153 2.43 1.57 0.08
N ASN A 154 1.96 0.45 -0.50
CA ASN A 154 1.00 0.45 -1.59
C ASN A 154 0.16 -0.84 -1.61
N VAL A 155 -1.16 -0.71 -1.70
CA VAL A 155 -2.10 -1.83 -1.89
C VAL A 155 -2.99 -1.52 -3.10
N GLY A 156 -2.90 -2.35 -4.13
CA GLY A 156 -3.76 -2.30 -5.31
C GLY A 156 -4.96 -3.23 -5.17
N LEU A 157 -6.16 -2.70 -5.36
CA LEU A 157 -7.43 -3.40 -5.24
C LEU A 157 -8.11 -3.41 -6.62
N ALA A 158 -8.05 -4.56 -7.29
CA ALA A 158 -8.64 -4.74 -8.61
C ALA A 158 -10.17 -4.72 -8.55
N LEU A 159 -10.77 -4.04 -9.52
CA LEU A 159 -12.18 -3.73 -9.58
C LEU A 159 -12.69 -3.89 -11.02
N ASP A 160 -13.86 -4.51 -11.16
CA ASP A 160 -14.60 -4.56 -12.42
C ASP A 160 -15.98 -3.92 -12.24
N ALA A 161 -16.51 -3.37 -13.32
CA ALA A 161 -17.86 -2.83 -13.32
C ALA A 161 -18.87 -3.98 -13.14
N ALA A 162 -19.88 -3.79 -12.28
CA ALA A 162 -20.88 -4.82 -12.01
C ALA A 162 -21.69 -5.25 -13.25
N ASP A 163 -21.85 -4.36 -14.23
CA ASP A 163 -22.52 -4.60 -15.51
C ASP A 163 -21.62 -5.26 -16.58
N GLY A 164 -20.33 -5.42 -16.30
CA GLY A 164 -19.34 -5.96 -17.23
C GLY A 164 -18.81 -4.97 -18.28
N SER A 165 -19.17 -3.68 -18.19
CA SER A 165 -18.70 -2.65 -19.14
C SER A 165 -17.27 -2.18 -18.90
N GLY A 166 -16.78 -2.29 -17.66
CA GLY A 166 -15.45 -1.90 -17.23
C GLY A 166 -14.64 -3.08 -16.72
N VAL A 167 -13.47 -3.30 -17.33
CA VAL A 167 -12.54 -4.38 -16.96
C VAL A 167 -11.18 -3.79 -16.62
N GLY A 168 -10.62 -4.20 -15.49
CA GLY A 168 -9.26 -3.84 -15.07
C GLY A 168 -9.14 -2.45 -14.46
N SER A 169 -10.19 -1.98 -13.78
CA SER A 169 -10.09 -0.78 -12.92
C SER A 169 -9.31 -1.12 -11.65
N VAL A 170 -8.64 -0.13 -11.07
CA VAL A 170 -7.82 -0.35 -9.87
C VAL A 170 -8.04 0.79 -8.88
N LEU A 171 -8.37 0.43 -7.64
CA LEU A 171 -8.32 1.31 -6.48
C LEU A 171 -6.99 1.11 -5.77
N THR A 172 -6.24 2.18 -5.52
CA THR A 172 -4.92 2.14 -4.91
C THR A 172 -4.93 2.87 -3.57
N LEU A 173 -4.47 2.17 -2.53
CA LEU A 173 -4.25 2.71 -1.19
C LEU A 173 -2.75 2.90 -0.99
N LYS A 174 -2.30 4.13 -0.73
CA LYS A 174 -0.89 4.47 -0.46
C LYS A 174 -0.66 4.73 1.03
N SER A 175 0.53 4.39 1.51
CA SER A 175 0.95 4.58 2.91
C SER A 175 -0.06 4.02 3.91
N VAL A 176 -0.53 2.80 3.66
CA VAL A 176 -1.60 2.13 4.37
C VAL A 176 -1.18 1.75 5.78
N ARG A 177 -2.01 2.12 6.75
CA ARG A 177 -2.04 1.57 8.10
C ARG A 177 -3.47 1.15 8.41
N ALA A 178 -3.70 -0.11 8.73
CA ALA A 178 -5.04 -0.62 8.98
C ALA A 178 -5.05 -1.49 10.23
N VAL A 179 -6.12 -1.41 11.03
CA VAL A 179 -6.38 -2.34 12.12
C VAL A 179 -7.88 -2.59 12.20
N ALA A 180 -8.27 -3.85 12.27
CA ALA A 180 -9.66 -4.28 12.36
C ALA A 180 -9.86 -5.20 13.59
N PHE A 181 -11.11 -5.39 13.98
CA PHE A 181 -11.52 -6.19 15.14
C PHE A 181 -10.84 -5.78 16.46
N ALA A 182 -10.35 -4.55 16.54
CA ALA A 182 -9.69 -4.00 17.71
C ALA A 182 -10.69 -3.30 18.64
N SER A 183 -10.24 -2.93 19.83
CA SER A 183 -11.02 -2.16 20.79
C SER A 183 -10.19 -0.96 21.22
N ILE A 184 -10.13 0.05 20.36
CA ILE A 184 -9.26 1.21 20.51
C ILE A 184 -10.06 2.37 21.12
N ASP A 185 -9.50 3.00 22.15
CA ASP A 185 -10.08 4.22 22.72
C ASP A 185 -9.71 5.42 21.83
N GLY A 186 -10.71 5.94 21.09
CA GLY A 186 -10.55 7.09 20.21
C GLY A 186 -10.12 6.75 18.77
N ASP A 187 -9.59 7.74 18.07
CA ASP A 187 -9.33 7.70 16.62
C ASP A 187 -7.83 7.66 16.30
N LYS A 188 -7.01 7.05 17.14
CA LYS A 188 -5.56 6.98 16.92
C LYS A 188 -5.06 5.58 17.10
N PHE A 189 -4.06 5.22 16.31
CA PHE A 189 -3.34 3.97 16.53
C PHE A 189 -2.70 3.99 17.94
N PRO A 190 -2.80 2.90 18.71
CA PRO A 190 -2.14 2.78 20.00
C PRO A 190 -0.62 3.00 19.87
N GLU A 191 0.01 3.61 20.89
CA GLU A 191 1.46 3.87 20.88
C GLU A 191 2.29 2.58 20.81
N LYS A 192 1.79 1.49 21.41
CA LYS A 192 2.43 0.17 21.43
C LYS A 192 1.86 -0.77 20.36
N GLN A 193 1.33 -0.23 19.28
CA GLN A 193 0.78 -1.03 18.18
C GLN A 193 1.88 -1.82 17.48
N VAL A 194 1.71 -3.15 17.42
CA VAL A 194 2.56 -4.03 16.60
C VAL A 194 2.07 -3.97 15.16
N TYR A 195 3.00 -3.79 14.21
CA TYR A 195 2.70 -3.69 12.79
C TYR A 195 3.22 -4.90 12.02
N GLU A 196 2.34 -5.54 11.26
CA GLU A 196 2.69 -6.54 10.26
C GLU A 196 2.86 -5.84 8.91
N VAL A 197 4.03 -6.01 8.31
CA VAL A 197 4.42 -5.35 7.08
C VAL A 197 4.11 -6.26 5.89
N CYS A 198 3.52 -5.69 4.85
CA CYS A 198 3.17 -6.43 3.64
C CYS A 198 4.37 -7.01 2.89
N SER A 199 4.11 -8.02 2.05
CA SER A 199 5.12 -8.69 1.21
C SER A 199 5.88 -7.73 0.29
N LEU A 200 5.23 -6.67 -0.18
CA LEU A 200 5.84 -5.69 -1.09
C LEU A 200 6.98 -4.92 -0.39
N ASP A 201 6.70 -4.45 0.82
CA ASP A 201 7.66 -3.70 1.65
C ASP A 201 8.69 -4.63 2.31
N SER A 202 8.33 -5.90 2.56
CA SER A 202 9.28 -6.89 3.05
C SER A 202 10.26 -7.35 1.96
N LYS A 203 9.87 -7.37 0.69
CA LYS A 203 10.79 -7.67 -0.43
C LYS A 203 11.84 -6.59 -0.68
N THR A 204 11.57 -5.33 -0.34
CA THR A 204 12.64 -4.33 -0.24
C THR A 204 13.69 -4.66 0.83
N SER A 205 13.43 -5.63 1.70
CA SER A 205 14.40 -6.25 2.62
C SER A 205 15.29 -7.32 1.95
N ASP A 206 15.33 -7.41 0.61
CA ASP A 206 16.44 -8.01 -0.15
C ASP A 206 17.78 -7.26 0.07
N ILE A 207 17.78 -6.23 0.92
CA ILE A 207 18.99 -5.61 1.47
C ILE A 207 19.94 -6.63 2.12
N VAL A 208 19.42 -7.73 2.68
CA VAL A 208 20.23 -8.76 3.35
C VAL A 208 21.18 -9.46 2.36
N PRO A 209 20.72 -10.07 1.25
CA PRO A 209 21.64 -10.66 0.27
C PRO A 209 22.58 -9.63 -0.38
N ILE A 210 22.18 -8.37 -0.53
CA ILE A 210 23.05 -7.29 -1.04
C ILE A 210 24.21 -7.00 -0.06
N ILE A 211 23.92 -6.88 1.24
CA ILE A 211 24.93 -6.68 2.28
C ILE A 211 25.88 -7.87 2.36
N VAL A 212 25.36 -9.09 2.32
CA VAL A 212 26.17 -10.32 2.32
C VAL A 212 27.10 -10.35 1.10
N GLY A 213 26.59 -9.95 -0.08
CA GLY A 213 27.39 -9.83 -1.30
C GLY A 213 28.52 -8.81 -1.20
N ALA A 214 28.25 -7.63 -0.65
CA ALA A 214 29.26 -6.58 -0.47
C ALA A 214 30.37 -6.99 0.52
N CYS A 215 30.01 -7.62 1.64
CA CYS A 215 30.96 -8.13 2.63
C CYS A 215 31.88 -9.21 2.03
N LEU A 216 31.32 -10.17 1.29
CA LEU A 216 32.11 -11.21 0.62
C LEU A 216 33.07 -10.62 -0.43
N ALA A 217 32.60 -9.69 -1.26
CA ALA A 217 33.44 -9.03 -2.26
C ALA A 217 34.59 -8.24 -1.64
N GLY A 218 34.33 -7.50 -0.56
CA GLY A 218 35.35 -6.76 0.17
C GLY A 218 36.45 -7.67 0.73
N LEU A 219 36.08 -8.81 1.32
CA LEU A 219 37.02 -9.79 1.86
C LEU A 219 37.94 -10.36 0.78
N VAL A 220 37.41 -10.68 -0.40
CA VAL A 220 38.19 -11.19 -1.53
C VAL A 220 39.22 -10.18 -2.01
N VAL A 221 38.86 -8.89 -2.10
CA VAL A 221 39.78 -7.82 -2.50
C VAL A 221 40.93 -7.69 -1.49
N VAL A 222 40.66 -7.73 -0.19
CA VAL A 222 41.69 -7.67 0.85
C VAL A 222 42.66 -8.84 0.73
N VAL A 223 42.15 -10.06 0.54
CA VAL A 223 42.98 -11.27 0.36
C VAL A 223 43.85 -11.16 -0.89
N LEU A 224 43.33 -10.65 -2.00
CA LEU A 224 44.09 -10.43 -3.23
C LEU A 224 45.22 -9.42 -3.03
N VAL A 225 44.95 -8.30 -2.37
CA VAL A 225 45.99 -7.28 -2.07
C VAL A 225 47.08 -7.88 -1.19
N ALA A 226 46.71 -8.58 -0.12
CA ALA A 226 47.66 -9.25 0.77
C ALA A 226 48.52 -10.28 0.01
N TYR A 227 47.90 -11.07 -0.86
CA TYR A 227 48.59 -12.04 -1.69
C TYR A 227 49.58 -11.37 -2.66
N LEU A 228 49.18 -10.28 -3.33
CA LEU A 228 50.05 -9.55 -4.25
C LEU A 228 51.27 -8.94 -3.53
N VAL A 229 51.07 -8.34 -2.36
CA VAL A 229 52.18 -7.80 -1.55
C VAL A 229 53.11 -8.93 -1.07
N GLY A 230 52.55 -10.03 -0.57
CA GLY A 230 53.32 -11.21 -0.16
C GLY A 230 54.15 -11.79 -1.31
N ARG A 231 53.53 -11.94 -2.49
CA ARG A 231 54.18 -12.43 -3.70
C ARG A 231 55.26 -11.47 -4.21
N ALA A 232 55.02 -10.16 -4.13
CA ALA A 232 56.01 -9.14 -4.50
C ALA A 232 57.24 -9.17 -3.58
N ARG A 233 57.06 -9.44 -2.27
CA ARG A 233 58.16 -9.60 -1.31
C ARG A 233 58.94 -10.88 -1.54
N ALA A 234 58.27 -12.00 -1.79
CA ALA A 234 58.90 -13.29 -2.07
C ALA A 234 59.79 -13.26 -3.32
N LYS A 235 59.37 -12.56 -4.38
CA LYS A 235 60.21 -12.39 -5.59
C LYS A 235 61.51 -11.61 -5.34
N ARG A 236 61.58 -10.76 -4.32
CA ARG A 236 62.80 -9.99 -3.99
C ARG A 236 63.79 -10.77 -3.12
N GLN A 237 63.41 -11.90 -2.54
CA GLN A 237 64.30 -12.74 -1.71
C GLN A 237 64.96 -13.89 -2.50
N GLY A 238 64.63 -14.07 -3.79
CA GLY A 238 65.14 -15.16 -4.63
C GLY A 238 66.40 -14.88 -5.46
N TYR A 239 67.04 -13.71 -5.31
CA TYR A 239 68.24 -13.32 -6.09
C TYR A 239 69.44 -12.88 -5.23
N ALA A 240 69.49 -13.30 -3.96
CA ALA A 240 70.64 -13.06 -3.07
C ALA A 240 71.45 -14.35 -2.78
N SER A 241 71.48 -15.29 -3.72
CA SER A 241 72.32 -16.49 -3.64
C SER A 241 73.01 -16.80 -4.97
N ARG A 242 73.80 -15.84 -5.49
CA ARG A 242 74.92 -16.09 -6.42
C ARG A 242 75.82 -14.86 -6.56
N LEU A 243 77.05 -14.99 -6.05
CA LEU A 243 78.30 -14.19 -6.20
C LEU A 243 78.99 -14.32 -4.82
N SER A 244 79.93 -15.23 -4.53
CA SER A 244 81.21 -15.57 -5.19
C SER A 244 82.00 -14.37 -5.66
#